data_AF-A0A535C3K4-F1
#
_entry.id   AF-A0A535C3K4-F1
#
_cell.length_a   1.000
_cell.length_b   1.000
_cell.length_c   1.000
_cell.angle_alpha   90.00
_cell.angle_beta   90.00
_cell.angle_gamma   90.00
#
_symmetry.space_group_name_H-M   'P 1'
#
loop_
_entity.id
_entity.type
_entity.pdbx_description
1 polymer ?
#
loop_
_entity_poly.entity_id
_entity_poly.type
_entity_poly.pdbx_seq_one_letter_code
_entity_poly.pdbx_strand_id
1 'polypeptide(L)'
;MSRYPDAKGKKHDRVPIYIKMMNIACGIEYDGTDFHGFQRQPESHGQTVQGVLEAAIASISQENPVVNGAGRTDAGVHARGQVIHFRTAFHLSPETWQRALNAVLPNTIAVRWARIVPESFHLLSSTGVEY
;
A
#
# COMPACT_ATOMS: atom_id res chain seq x y z
N MET A 1 47.47 10.11 -46.45
CA MET A 1 47.78 10.97 -45.29
C MET A 1 46.73 12.08 -45.21
N SER A 2 45.60 11.85 -44.55
CA SER A 2 44.72 12.93 -44.10
C SER A 2 43.95 12.42 -42.88
N ARG A 3 44.20 13.08 -41.75
CA ARG A 3 43.78 12.68 -40.42
C ARG A 3 42.35 13.17 -40.18
N TYR A 4 41.45 12.28 -39.78
CA TYR A 4 40.26 12.66 -39.02
C TYR A 4 40.45 12.22 -37.56
N PRO A 5 40.20 13.10 -36.58
CA PRO A 5 40.44 12.84 -35.16
C PRO A 5 39.39 11.94 -34.53
N ASP A 6 39.83 11.23 -33.49
CA ASP A 6 39.06 10.31 -32.66
C ASP A 6 37.79 10.97 -32.08
N ALA A 7 36.62 10.49 -32.53
CA ALA A 7 35.34 10.82 -31.91
C ALA A 7 35.18 10.02 -30.62
N LYS A 8 35.54 10.67 -29.51
CA LYS A 8 35.35 10.24 -28.12
C LYS A 8 33.95 9.63 -27.92
N GLY A 9 33.94 8.48 -27.25
CA GLY A 9 32.73 7.70 -26.95
C GLY A 9 31.62 8.55 -26.33
N LYS A 10 30.46 8.53 -26.98
CA LYS A 10 29.21 9.02 -26.39
C LYS A 10 28.90 8.13 -25.18
N LYS A 11 29.05 8.70 -23.99
CA LYS A 11 28.48 8.10 -22.77
C LYS A 11 26.98 7.98 -23.03
N HIS A 12 26.47 6.76 -23.03
CA HIS A 12 25.05 6.50 -23.03
C HIS A 12 24.54 6.97 -21.66
N ASP A 13 24.01 8.19 -21.62
CA ASP A 13 23.33 8.72 -20.44
C ASP A 13 22.11 7.82 -20.20
N ARG A 14 22.25 6.86 -19.29
CA ARG A 14 21.12 6.09 -18.78
C ARG A 14 20.23 7.07 -18.05
N VAL A 15 19.15 7.51 -18.68
CA VAL A 15 18.09 8.27 -18.03
C VAL A 15 17.64 7.42 -16.83
N PRO A 16 17.66 7.93 -15.59
CA PRO A 16 17.11 7.18 -14.47
C PRO A 16 15.65 6.91 -14.77
N ILE A 17 15.26 5.64 -14.81
CA ILE A 17 13.86 5.26 -14.93
C ILE A 17 13.24 5.60 -13.58
N TYR A 18 12.76 6.84 -13.42
CA TYR A 18 12.05 7.24 -12.21
C TYR A 18 10.71 6.51 -12.19
N ILE A 19 10.66 5.41 -11.45
CA ILE A 19 9.39 4.73 -11.17
C ILE A 19 8.64 5.62 -10.19
N LYS A 20 7.57 6.26 -10.67
CA LYS A 20 6.73 7.12 -9.84
C LYS A 20 6.01 6.25 -8.80
N MET A 21 6.24 6.54 -7.52
CA MET A 21 5.59 5.82 -6.44
C MET A 21 4.24 6.47 -6.14
N MET A 22 3.17 5.66 -6.04
CA MET A 22 1.84 6.11 -5.66
C MET A 22 1.61 5.89 -4.17
N ASN A 23 0.84 6.77 -3.54
CA ASN A 23 0.32 6.57 -2.19
C ASN A 23 -1.19 6.36 -2.30
N ILE A 24 -1.66 5.18 -1.89
CA ILE A 24 -3.07 4.81 -1.94
C ILE A 24 -3.61 4.78 -0.52
N ALA A 25 -4.67 5.55 -0.26
CA ALA A 25 -5.44 5.47 0.97
C ALA A 25 -6.71 4.65 0.73
N CYS A 26 -7.06 3.79 1.68
CA CYS A 26 -8.26 2.97 1.64
C CYS A 26 -9.02 3.08 2.96
N GLY A 27 -10.35 3.14 2.86
CA GLY A 27 -11.24 2.92 3.99
C GLY A 27 -11.60 1.45 4.06
N ILE A 28 -11.36 0.84 5.21
CA ILE A 28 -11.63 -0.58 5.43
C ILE A 28 -12.59 -0.79 6.59
N GLU A 29 -13.29 -1.91 6.49
CA GLU A 29 -14.05 -2.50 7.57
C GLU A 29 -13.52 -3.91 7.81
N TYR A 30 -13.53 -4.35 9.06
CA TYR A 30 -13.21 -5.73 9.37
C TYR A 30 -13.91 -6.23 10.62
N ASP A 31 -14.19 -7.53 10.61
CA ASP A 31 -14.53 -8.31 11.78
C ASP A 31 -13.23 -8.75 12.46
N GLY A 32 -12.95 -8.23 13.66
CA GLY A 32 -11.73 -8.49 14.42
C GLY A 32 -11.68 -9.84 15.13
N THR A 33 -12.76 -10.62 15.12
CA THR A 33 -12.93 -11.82 15.97
C THR A 33 -11.75 -12.80 15.87
N ASP A 34 -11.28 -13.07 14.65
CA ASP A 34 -10.19 -14.01 14.37
C ASP A 34 -8.82 -13.34 14.27
N PHE A 35 -8.72 -12.04 14.59
CA PHE A 35 -7.49 -11.27 14.47
C PHE A 35 -6.93 -10.88 15.83
N HIS A 36 -5.61 -11.01 15.96
CA HIS A 36 -4.83 -10.58 17.12
C HIS A 36 -4.50 -9.07 17.05
N GLY A 37 -5.50 -8.28 16.68
CA GLY A 37 -5.42 -6.84 16.52
C GLY A 37 -5.00 -6.40 15.12
N PHE A 38 -4.89 -5.07 14.94
CA PHE A 38 -4.53 -4.51 13.64
C PHE A 38 -3.05 -4.70 13.29
N GLN A 39 -2.16 -4.29 14.20
CA GLN A 39 -0.74 -4.19 13.89
C GLN A 39 -0.10 -5.57 13.73
N ARG A 40 0.79 -5.69 12.75
CA ARG A 40 1.61 -6.89 12.52
C ARG A 40 2.42 -7.24 13.77
N GLN A 41 2.33 -8.50 14.17
CA GLN A 41 3.07 -9.13 15.27
C GLN A 41 3.84 -10.34 14.72
N PRO A 42 4.77 -10.95 15.48
CA PRO A 42 5.41 -12.20 15.07
C PRO A 42 4.37 -13.26 14.76
N GLU A 43 4.57 -14.06 13.72
CA GLU A 43 3.57 -15.03 13.22
C GLU A 43 3.12 -16.04 14.29
N SER A 44 3.95 -16.30 15.29
CA SER A 44 3.62 -17.14 16.45
C SER A 44 2.48 -16.60 17.32
N HIS A 45 2.13 -15.31 17.18
CA HIS A 45 1.06 -14.65 17.95
C HIS A 45 -0.28 -14.65 17.22
N GLY A 46 -0.35 -15.24 16.02
CA GLY A 46 -1.57 -15.34 15.21
C GLY A 46 -1.69 -14.29 14.11
N GLN A 47 -2.79 -14.35 13.36
CA GLN A 47 -3.04 -13.47 12.22
C GLN A 47 -3.44 -12.06 12.68
N THR A 48 -3.00 -11.05 11.92
CA THR A 48 -3.29 -9.63 12.17
C THR A 48 -3.86 -9.00 10.91
N VAL A 49 -4.67 -7.94 11.08
CA VAL A 49 -5.32 -7.27 9.94
C VAL A 49 -4.27 -6.67 8.99
N GLN A 50 -3.22 -6.03 9.53
CA GLN A 50 -2.12 -5.48 8.76
C GLN A 50 -1.41 -6.57 7.94
N GLY A 51 -1.10 -7.72 8.56
CA GLY A 51 -0.42 -8.81 7.86
C GLY A 51 -1.24 -9.37 6.68
N VAL A 52 -2.57 -9.52 6.86
CA VAL A 52 -3.46 -9.96 5.78
C VAL A 52 -3.56 -8.92 4.66
N LEU A 53 -3.65 -7.63 5.00
CA LEU A 53 -3.66 -6.55 4.01
C LEU A 53 -2.34 -6.50 3.21
N GLU A 54 -1.20 -6.60 3.89
CA GLU A 54 0.13 -6.62 3.24
C GLU A 54 0.26 -7.80 2.27
N ALA A 55 -0.16 -9.01 2.68
CA ALA A 55 -0.16 -10.18 1.82
C ALA A 55 -1.10 -10.02 0.60
N ALA A 56 -2.29 -9.47 0.82
CA ALA A 56 -3.25 -9.20 -0.26
C ALA A 56 -2.67 -8.21 -1.28
N ILE A 57 -2.12 -7.08 -0.84
CA ILE A 57 -1.52 -6.09 -1.74
C ILE A 57 -0.30 -6.69 -2.45
N ALA A 58 0.56 -7.43 -1.74
CA ALA A 58 1.72 -8.10 -2.33
C ALA A 58 1.32 -9.07 -3.44
N SER A 59 0.23 -9.82 -3.29
CA SER A 59 -0.25 -10.74 -4.34
C SER A 59 -0.70 -10.00 -5.61
N ILE A 60 -1.21 -8.77 -5.48
CA ILE A 60 -1.67 -7.93 -6.60
C ILE A 60 -0.49 -7.20 -7.26
N SER A 61 0.36 -6.52 -6.46
CA SER A 61 1.46 -5.70 -7.00
C SER A 61 2.74 -6.46 -7.27
N GLN A 62 2.90 -7.67 -6.72
CA GLN A 62 4.18 -8.41 -6.69
C GLN A 62 5.30 -7.62 -5.96
N GLU A 63 4.91 -6.75 -5.02
CA GLU A 63 5.80 -5.94 -4.18
C GLU A 63 5.66 -6.33 -2.70
N ASN A 64 6.51 -5.79 -1.83
CA ASN A 64 6.42 -5.96 -0.37
C ASN A 64 6.02 -4.62 0.29
N PRO A 65 4.73 -4.22 0.20
CA PRO A 65 4.27 -2.95 0.76
C PRO A 65 4.23 -2.99 2.29
N VAL A 66 4.41 -1.83 2.91
CA VAL A 66 4.12 -1.62 4.33
C VAL A 66 2.79 -0.88 4.44
N VAL A 67 1.83 -1.48 5.14
CA VAL A 67 0.51 -0.88 5.37
C VAL A 67 0.52 -0.13 6.69
N ASN A 68 0.06 1.12 6.65
CA ASN A 68 -0.04 1.97 7.82
C ASN A 68 -1.52 2.30 8.09
N GLY A 69 -2.01 2.03 9.30
CA GLY A 69 -3.38 2.35 9.74
C GLY A 69 -3.48 3.65 10.55
N ALA A 70 -4.67 4.23 10.59
CA ALA A 70 -4.95 5.48 11.31
C ALA A 70 -5.08 5.27 12.81
N GLY A 71 -5.66 4.14 13.23
CA GLY A 71 -5.75 3.73 14.63
C GLY A 71 -5.10 2.38 14.88
N ARG A 72 -4.66 2.15 16.12
CA ARG A 72 -4.41 0.80 16.63
C ARG A 72 -5.74 0.22 17.10
N THR A 73 -5.97 -1.06 16.86
CA THR A 73 -7.07 -1.79 17.48
C THR A 73 -6.53 -3.04 18.16
N ASP A 74 -7.13 -3.37 19.31
CA ASP A 74 -6.81 -4.56 20.08
C ASP A 74 -7.42 -5.82 19.44
N ALA A 75 -7.00 -6.99 19.90
CA ALA A 75 -7.53 -8.27 19.43
C ALA A 75 -9.05 -8.37 19.63
N GLY A 76 -9.76 -8.92 18.64
CA GLY A 76 -11.22 -9.06 18.69
C GLY A 76 -12.02 -7.78 18.37
N VAL A 77 -11.37 -6.64 18.13
CA VAL A 77 -12.08 -5.38 17.86
C VAL A 77 -12.52 -5.29 16.40
N HIS A 78 -13.80 -5.02 16.17
CA HIS A 78 -14.32 -4.72 14.83
C HIS A 78 -14.11 -3.24 14.48
N ALA A 79 -13.84 -2.94 13.21
CA ALA A 79 -13.77 -1.57 12.72
C ALA A 79 -14.72 -1.36 11.54
N ARG A 80 -15.42 -0.22 11.51
CA ARG A 80 -16.34 0.16 10.42
C ARG A 80 -15.84 1.34 9.56
N GLY A 81 -14.61 1.79 9.78
CA GLY A 81 -14.07 2.97 9.11
C GLY A 81 -12.59 3.18 9.41
N GLN A 82 -11.84 2.09 9.59
CA GLN A 82 -10.39 2.21 9.75
C GLN A 82 -9.82 2.70 8.43
N VAL A 83 -8.97 3.72 8.48
CA VAL A 83 -8.26 4.19 7.29
C VAL A 83 -6.87 3.59 7.27
N ILE A 84 -6.45 3.09 6.11
CA ILE A 84 -5.10 2.62 5.85
C ILE A 84 -4.50 3.37 4.67
N HIS A 85 -3.17 3.39 4.59
CA HIS A 85 -2.48 3.79 3.37
C HIS A 85 -1.23 2.94 3.15
N PHE A 86 -0.85 2.80 1.88
CA PHE A 86 0.35 2.11 1.45
C PHE A 86 0.93 2.76 0.20
N ARG A 87 2.24 2.58 0.01
CA ARG A 87 2.96 3.05 -1.17
C ARG A 87 3.25 1.88 -2.11
N THR A 88 3.15 2.12 -3.41
CA THR A 88 3.39 1.11 -4.45
C THR A 88 3.91 1.74 -5.74
N ALA A 89 4.77 1.03 -6.45
CA ALA A 89 5.18 1.36 -7.80
C ALA A 89 4.23 0.77 -8.86
N PHE A 90 3.31 -0.11 -8.45
CA PHE A 90 2.32 -0.73 -9.30
C PHE A 90 1.12 0.19 -9.53
N HIS A 91 0.94 0.61 -10.78
CA HIS A 91 -0.04 1.62 -11.15
C HIS A 91 -1.40 0.99 -11.48
N LEU A 92 -2.33 1.06 -10.54
CA LEU A 92 -3.75 0.77 -10.76
C LEU A 92 -4.60 2.00 -10.42
N SER A 93 -5.78 2.09 -11.06
CA SER A 93 -6.78 3.07 -10.63
C SER A 93 -7.27 2.73 -9.21
N PRO A 94 -7.70 3.73 -8.41
CA PRO A 94 -8.23 3.47 -7.07
C PRO A 94 -9.39 2.45 -7.06
N GLU A 95 -10.31 2.56 -8.02
CA GLU A 95 -11.43 1.61 -8.19
C GLU A 95 -10.95 0.18 -8.47
N THR A 96 -9.85 0.03 -9.22
CA THR A 96 -9.27 -1.28 -9.49
C THR A 96 -8.58 -1.83 -8.27
N TRP A 97 -7.88 -0.99 -7.49
CA TRP A 97 -7.34 -1.39 -6.17
C TRP A 97 -8.44 -1.90 -5.25
N GLN A 98 -9.55 -1.16 -5.13
CA GLN A 98 -10.68 -1.56 -4.31
C GLN A 98 -11.24 -2.93 -4.74
N ARG A 99 -11.53 -3.12 -6.04
CA ARG A 99 -12.06 -4.38 -6.54
C ARG A 99 -11.08 -5.53 -6.37
N ALA A 100 -9.81 -5.32 -6.70
CA ALA A 100 -8.78 -6.35 -6.61
C ALA A 100 -8.57 -6.79 -5.16
N LEU A 101 -8.48 -5.85 -4.21
CA LEU A 101 -8.35 -6.16 -2.80
C LEU A 101 -9.55 -6.95 -2.28
N ASN A 102 -10.78 -6.52 -2.58
CA ASN A 102 -11.99 -7.26 -2.18
C ASN A 102 -12.11 -8.65 -2.82
N ALA A 103 -11.43 -8.90 -3.95
CA ALA A 103 -11.43 -10.21 -4.59
C ALA A 103 -10.47 -11.22 -3.92
N VAL A 104 -9.44 -10.74 -3.20
CA VAL A 104 -8.41 -11.60 -2.58
C VAL A 104 -8.45 -11.60 -1.05
N LEU A 105 -9.05 -10.57 -0.43
CA LEU A 105 -9.21 -10.48 1.01
C LEU A 105 -10.23 -11.51 1.51
N PRO A 106 -10.08 -12.01 2.74
CA PRO A 106 -11.12 -12.82 3.37
C PRO A 106 -12.40 -11.99 3.54
N ASN A 107 -13.56 -12.65 3.55
CA ASN A 107 -14.87 -11.99 3.71
C ASN A 107 -15.01 -11.22 5.04
N THR A 108 -14.09 -11.42 5.99
CA THR A 108 -13.99 -10.68 7.25
C THR A 108 -13.35 -9.31 7.09
N ILE A 109 -12.78 -8.96 5.94
CA ILE A 109 -12.18 -7.64 5.64
C ILE A 109 -12.75 -7.12 4.32
N ALA A 110 -13.24 -5.87 4.31
CA ALA A 110 -13.75 -5.22 3.12
C ALA A 110 -13.15 -3.83 2.93
N VAL A 111 -12.74 -3.53 1.69
CA VAL A 111 -12.33 -2.20 1.23
C VAL A 111 -13.55 -1.46 0.71
N ARG A 112 -13.94 -0.38 1.39
CA ARG A 112 -15.13 0.44 1.07
C ARG A 112 -14.85 1.52 0.05
N TRP A 113 -13.64 2.07 0.07
CA TRP A 113 -13.19 3.06 -0.90
C TRP A 113 -11.67 3.03 -0.99
N ALA A 114 -11.14 3.51 -2.11
CA ALA A 114 -9.71 3.73 -2.32
C ALA A 114 -9.51 5.08 -3.03
N ARG A 115 -8.43 5.79 -2.73
CA ARG A 115 -8.07 7.08 -3.34
C ARG A 115 -6.55 7.22 -3.44
N ILE A 116 -6.08 7.86 -4.52
CA ILE A 116 -4.69 8.33 -4.57
C ILE A 116 -4.59 9.56 -3.67
N VAL A 117 -3.59 9.57 -2.79
CA VAL A 117 -3.30 10.69 -1.88
C VAL A 117 -1.90 11.25 -2.17
N PRO A 118 -1.60 12.48 -1.74
CA PRO A 118 -0.25 13.04 -1.86
C PRO A 118 0.79 12.13 -1.21
N GLU A 119 2.03 12.17 -1.72
CA GLU A 119 3.13 11.39 -1.13
C GLU A 119 3.39 11.77 0.35
N SER A 120 3.16 13.04 0.69
CA SER A 120 3.25 13.61 2.04
C SER A 120 2.12 13.19 2.99
N PHE A 121 1.12 12.45 2.50
CA PHE A 121 0.01 11.99 3.33
C PHE A 121 0.49 10.91 4.31
N HIS A 122 0.33 11.19 5.60
CA HIS A 122 0.59 10.28 6.72
C HIS A 122 -0.56 10.36 7.72
N LEU A 123 -1.03 9.21 8.22
CA LEU A 123 -2.21 9.10 9.09
C LEU A 123 -2.03 9.65 10.54
N LEU A 124 -0.89 10.28 10.84
CA LEU A 124 -0.57 10.92 12.13
C LEU A 124 -0.65 12.46 12.10
N SER A 125 -1.05 13.06 10.98
CA SER A 125 -1.37 14.49 10.94
C SER A 125 -2.80 14.69 11.45
N SER A 126 -2.94 15.38 12.58
CA SER A 126 -4.16 15.79 13.29
C SER A 126 -5.07 16.73 12.48
N THR A 127 -5.15 16.56 11.16
CA THR A 127 -6.14 17.22 10.33
C THR A 127 -7.30 16.25 10.25
N GLY A 128 -8.41 16.58 10.92
CA GLY A 128 -9.67 15.87 10.76
C GLY A 128 -10.06 15.88 9.29
N VAL A 129 -9.64 14.84 8.57
CA VAL A 129 -10.22 14.50 7.30
C VAL A 129 -11.46 13.70 7.68
N GLU A 130 -12.61 14.36 7.69
CA GLU A 130 -13.86 13.63 7.72
C GLU A 130 -13.91 12.73 6.47
N TYR A 131 -14.11 11.43 6.68
CA TYR A 131 -14.17 10.42 5.62
C TYR A 131 -15.61 10.00 5.37
#